data_AF-A0A537SSS3-F1
#
_entry.id   AF-A0A537SSS3-F1
#
_cell.length_a   1.000
_cell.length_b   1.000
_cell.length_c   1.000
_cell.angle_alpha   90.00
_cell.angle_beta   90.00
_cell.angle_gamma   90.00
#
_symmetry.space_group_name_H-M   'P 1'
#
loop_
_entity.id
_entity.type
_entity.pdbx_description
1 polymer ?
#
loop_
_entity_poly.entity_id
_entity_poly.type
_entity_poly.pdbx_seq_one_letter_code
_entity_poly.pdbx_strand_id
1 'polypeptide(L)'
;GMQRGLDVHVLDHNRGGSKEAIVCDLGGTYHSDPSALERVAPDVLIECTGAPAVIHACLEATAAAGVLCLTGVTEPGKIFDLDIGRFNRSMVLENNVVFGTVNANRRHYQMAADALARADQHWLGRLITRTVPLEHWGEALEHRKGDIKVVVDFRP
;
A
#
# COMPACT_ATOMS: atom_id res chain seq x y z
N GLY A 1 8.60 4.81 -3.82
CA GLY A 1 9.43 5.76 -3.06
C GLY A 1 10.89 5.63 -3.41
N MET A 2 11.49 4.45 -3.26
CA MET A 2 12.94 4.23 -3.40
C MET A 2 13.55 4.75 -4.71
N GLN A 3 12.96 4.47 -5.88
CA GLN A 3 13.43 5.01 -7.16
C GLN A 3 13.35 6.55 -7.29
N ARG A 4 12.71 7.23 -6.33
CA ARG A 4 12.61 8.69 -6.23
C ARG A 4 13.44 9.25 -5.07
N GLY A 5 14.28 8.44 -4.42
CA GLY A 5 15.12 8.86 -3.29
C GLY A 5 14.36 9.19 -2.01
N LEU A 6 13.14 8.67 -1.85
CA LEU A 6 12.36 8.84 -0.63
C LEU A 6 12.74 7.77 0.41
N ASP A 7 12.65 8.12 1.69
CA ASP A 7 12.56 7.14 2.77
C ASP A 7 11.20 6.44 2.69
N VAL A 8 11.19 5.10 2.72
CA VAL A 8 9.98 4.30 2.47
C VAL A 8 9.70 3.39 3.64
N HIS A 9 8.52 3.57 4.22
CA HIS A 9 7.98 2.71 5.25
C HIS A 9 6.76 1.94 4.74
N VAL A 10 6.64 0.68 5.15
CA VAL A 10 5.45 -0.15 4.90
C VAL A 10 4.91 -0.64 6.23
N LEU A 11 3.61 -0.39 6.47
CA LEU A 11 2.88 -0.90 7.62
C LEU A 11 1.96 -2.03 7.18
N ASP A 12 2.07 -3.20 7.80
CA ASP A 12 1.19 -4.35 7.60
C ASP A 12 1.07 -5.11 8.93
N HIS A 13 -0.10 -5.65 9.28
CA HIS A 13 -0.30 -6.35 10.54
C HIS A 13 0.40 -7.73 10.59
N ASN A 14 0.84 -8.25 9.44
CA ASN A 14 1.62 -9.48 9.36
C ASN A 14 3.01 -9.28 9.99
N ARG A 15 3.54 -10.32 10.63
CA ARG A 15 4.89 -10.30 11.23
C ARG A 15 5.77 -11.34 10.55
N GLY A 16 6.96 -10.93 10.11
CA GLY A 16 7.89 -11.82 9.44
C GLY A 16 7.44 -12.22 8.03
N GLY A 17 8.27 -13.05 7.40
CA GLY A 17 7.97 -13.70 6.13
C GLY A 17 8.43 -12.89 4.90
N SER A 18 7.95 -13.33 3.74
CA SER A 18 8.40 -12.82 2.44
C SER A 18 8.15 -11.34 2.24
N LYS A 19 7.03 -10.80 2.76
CA LYS A 19 6.67 -9.38 2.65
C LYS A 19 7.71 -8.46 3.31
N GLU A 20 8.08 -8.77 4.56
CA GLU A 20 9.07 -8.01 5.30
C GLU A 20 10.42 -8.04 4.57
N ALA A 21 10.87 -9.24 4.17
CA ALA A 21 12.12 -9.38 3.42
C ALA A 21 12.10 -8.58 2.10
N ILE A 22 11.01 -8.63 1.33
CA ILE A 22 10.88 -7.89 0.06
C ILE A 22 10.94 -6.37 0.29
N VAL A 23 10.35 -5.85 1.36
CA VAL A 23 10.43 -4.42 1.70
C VAL A 23 11.86 -4.03 2.08
N CYS A 24 12.51 -4.80 2.96
CA CYS A 24 13.88 -4.54 3.39
C CYS A 24 14.90 -4.65 2.23
N ASP A 25 14.74 -5.64 1.35
CA ASP A 25 15.62 -5.82 0.18
C ASP A 25 15.48 -4.68 -0.85
N LEU A 26 14.34 -4.00 -0.86
CA LEU A 26 14.14 -2.77 -1.65
C LEU A 26 14.78 -1.53 -0.99
N GLY A 27 15.25 -1.67 0.25
CA GLY A 27 15.79 -0.59 1.08
C GLY A 27 14.72 0.17 1.88
N GLY A 28 13.50 -0.36 1.98
CA GLY A 28 12.44 0.19 2.83
C GLY A 28 12.47 -0.37 4.25
N THR A 29 11.73 0.27 5.15
CA THR A 29 11.53 -0.19 6.53
C THR A 29 10.14 -0.81 6.69
N TYR A 30 10.08 -2.04 7.20
CA TYR A 30 8.83 -2.72 7.50
C TYR A 30 8.41 -2.50 8.96
N HIS A 31 7.13 -2.20 9.17
CA HIS A 31 6.52 -2.05 10.48
C HIS A 31 5.35 -3.01 10.61
N SER A 32 5.27 -3.70 11.75
CA SER A 32 4.11 -4.51 12.14
C SER A 32 3.29 -3.91 13.29
N ASP A 33 3.74 -2.77 13.79
CA ASP A 33 3.17 -2.06 14.93
C ASP A 33 2.51 -0.77 14.42
N PRO A 34 1.18 -0.60 14.56
CA PRO A 34 0.47 0.57 14.08
C PRO A 34 0.98 1.90 14.63
N SER A 35 1.58 1.92 15.82
CA SER A 35 2.16 3.14 16.39
C SER A 35 3.39 3.65 15.62
N ALA A 36 3.91 2.87 14.66
CA ALA A 36 4.88 3.35 13.69
C ALA A 36 4.35 4.53 12.87
N LEU A 37 3.04 4.62 12.64
CA LEU A 37 2.46 5.70 11.86
C LEU A 37 2.68 7.07 12.52
N GLU A 38 2.48 7.15 13.85
CA GLU A 38 2.76 8.35 14.64
C GLU A 38 4.26 8.63 14.76
N ARG A 39 5.08 7.58 14.95
CA ARG A 39 6.54 7.74 15.08
C ARG A 39 7.21 8.21 13.79
N VAL A 40 6.75 7.70 12.64
CA VAL A 40 7.29 8.06 11.32
C VAL A 40 6.80 9.43 10.90
N ALA A 41 5.54 9.79 11.20
CA ALA A 41 4.90 11.04 10.80
C ALA A 41 5.17 11.34 9.30
N PRO A 42 4.62 10.54 8.37
CA PRO A 42 4.99 10.62 6.96
C PRO A 42 4.46 11.89 6.27
N ASP A 43 5.29 12.46 5.38
CA ASP A 43 4.89 13.55 4.48
C ASP A 43 3.88 13.07 3.42
N VAL A 44 4.00 11.82 2.98
CA VAL A 44 3.12 11.19 2.00
C VAL A 44 2.70 9.82 2.50
N LEU A 45 1.40 9.63 2.66
CA LEU A 45 0.78 8.41 3.15
C LEU A 45 -0.16 7.83 2.07
N ILE A 46 0.00 6.53 1.77
CA ILE A 46 -0.85 5.83 0.82
C ILE A 46 -1.55 4.69 1.55
N GLU A 47 -2.86 4.82 1.74
CA GLU A 47 -3.71 3.84 2.41
C GLU A 47 -4.20 2.81 1.38
N CYS A 48 -3.77 1.56 1.53
CA CYS A 48 -3.99 0.46 0.59
C CYS A 48 -4.81 -0.71 1.16
N THR A 49 -5.30 -0.58 2.39
CA THR A 49 -5.99 -1.66 3.12
C THR A 49 -7.50 -1.56 3.01
N GLY A 50 -8.05 -0.34 2.93
CA GLY A 50 -9.50 -0.11 3.00
C GLY A 50 -10.09 -0.43 4.37
N ALA A 51 -9.28 -0.70 5.38
CA ALA A 51 -9.73 -1.04 6.72
C ALA A 51 -10.11 0.23 7.49
N PRO A 52 -11.35 0.35 8.04
CA PRO A 52 -11.81 1.56 8.72
C PRO A 52 -10.88 2.06 9.83
N ALA A 53 -10.34 1.16 10.65
CA ALA A 53 -9.43 1.51 11.74
C ALA A 53 -8.09 2.07 11.24
N VAL A 54 -7.60 1.56 10.11
CA VAL A 54 -6.35 2.06 9.49
C VAL A 54 -6.59 3.42 8.84
N ILE A 55 -7.71 3.59 8.13
CA ILE A 55 -8.11 4.88 7.55
C ILE A 55 -8.22 5.95 8.65
N HIS A 56 -8.87 5.64 9.77
CA HIS A 56 -8.96 6.55 10.91
C HIS A 56 -7.58 6.95 11.44
N ALA A 57 -6.70 5.97 11.68
CA ALA A 57 -5.33 6.25 12.12
C ALA A 57 -4.54 7.11 11.11
N CYS A 58 -4.71 6.88 9.80
CA CYS A 58 -4.10 7.68 8.74
C CYS A 58 -4.57 9.14 8.75
N LEU A 59 -5.85 9.40 9.07
CA LEU A 59 -6.39 10.77 9.16
C LEU A 59 -5.78 11.57 10.32
N GLU A 60 -5.31 10.89 11.38
CA GLU A 60 -4.75 11.54 12.57
C GLU A 60 -3.22 11.67 12.57
N ALA A 61 -2.52 10.94 11.69
CA ALA A 61 -1.07 10.76 11.77
C ALA A 61 -0.27 11.37 10.60
N THR A 62 -0.90 12.17 9.75
CA THR A 62 -0.18 12.90 8.69
C THR A 62 0.66 14.03 9.29
N ALA A 63 1.90 14.18 8.82
CA ALA A 63 2.73 15.33 9.19
C ALA A 63 2.13 16.64 8.67
N ALA A 64 2.63 17.77 9.17
CA ALA A 64 2.25 19.06 8.62
C ALA A 64 2.70 19.18 7.15
N ALA A 65 1.84 19.79 6.33
CA ALA A 65 1.90 19.79 4.86
C ALA A 65 1.84 18.37 4.26
N GLY A 66 1.22 17.43 4.98
CA GLY A 66 1.14 16.02 4.61
C GLY A 66 0.07 15.72 3.57
N VAL A 67 0.28 14.63 2.82
CA VAL A 67 -0.62 14.15 1.78
C VAL A 67 -1.06 12.72 2.08
N LEU A 68 -2.37 12.52 2.27
CA LEU A 68 -3.00 11.20 2.39
C LEU A 68 -3.75 10.84 1.11
N CYS A 69 -3.33 9.74 0.48
CA CYS A 69 -3.98 9.14 -0.67
C CYS A 69 -4.73 7.87 -0.25
N LEU A 70 -6.04 7.84 -0.45
CA LEU A 70 -6.89 6.67 -0.19
C LEU A 70 -7.03 5.84 -1.47
N THR A 71 -6.55 4.60 -1.43
CA THR A 71 -6.63 3.64 -2.54
C THR A 71 -7.39 2.36 -2.20
N GLY A 72 -7.49 2.04 -0.90
CA GLY A 72 -8.27 0.92 -0.41
C GLY A 72 -9.78 1.13 -0.57
N VAL A 73 -10.51 0.05 -0.80
CA VAL A 73 -11.98 0.08 -0.92
C VAL A 73 -12.59 -0.54 0.32
N THR A 74 -13.36 0.25 1.05
CA THR A 74 -14.08 -0.18 2.25
C THR A 74 -15.49 -0.62 1.90
N GLU A 75 -15.95 -1.74 2.47
CA GLU A 75 -17.34 -2.16 2.38
C GLU A 75 -18.27 -1.09 3.00
N PRO A 76 -19.46 -0.83 2.40
CA PRO A 76 -20.45 0.05 3.02
C PRO A 76 -20.89 -0.43 4.41
N GLY A 77 -21.39 0.49 5.24
CA GLY A 77 -21.98 0.18 6.55
C GLY A 77 -20.97 0.05 7.70
N LYS A 78 -19.67 0.33 7.46
CA LYS A 78 -18.69 0.49 8.53
C LYS A 78 -18.74 1.92 9.06
N ILE A 79 -19.32 2.10 10.24
CA ILE A 79 -19.45 3.40 10.91
C ILE A 79 -18.38 3.50 12.00
N PHE A 80 -17.71 4.64 12.06
CA PHE A 80 -16.78 4.98 13.14
C PHE A 80 -16.91 6.48 13.45
N ASP A 81 -16.66 6.84 14.71
CA ASP A 81 -16.67 8.23 15.14
C ASP A 81 -15.37 8.92 14.71
N LEU A 82 -15.49 10.14 14.20
CA LEU A 82 -14.36 11.00 13.85
C LEU A 82 -14.59 12.38 14.45
N ASP A 83 -13.61 12.90 15.20
CA ASP A 83 -13.62 14.30 15.62
C ASP A 83 -13.37 15.21 14.42
N ILE A 84 -14.47 15.65 13.79
CA ILE A 84 -14.43 16.51 12.61
C ILE A 84 -13.81 17.89 12.93
N GLY A 85 -13.90 18.36 14.18
CA GLY A 85 -13.33 19.63 14.61
C GLY A 85 -11.81 19.56 14.65
N ARG A 86 -11.27 18.51 15.27
CA ARG A 86 -9.84 18.22 15.27
C ARG A 86 -9.32 18.02 13.85
N PHE A 87 -9.98 17.17 13.06
CA PHE A 87 -9.59 16.90 11.67
C PHE A 87 -9.55 18.19 10.83
N ASN A 88 -10.62 19.00 10.85
CA ASN A 88 -10.68 20.25 10.10
C ASN A 88 -9.57 21.23 10.54
N ARG A 89 -9.29 21.31 11.85
CA ARG A 89 -8.22 22.16 12.37
C ARG A 89 -6.86 21.73 11.81
N SER A 90 -6.55 20.44 11.79
CA SER A 90 -5.31 19.92 11.20
C SER A 90 -5.23 20.25 9.72
N MET A 91 -6.27 19.98 8.94
CA MET A 91 -6.32 20.28 7.51
C MET A 91 -6.02 21.75 7.20
N VAL A 92 -6.59 22.69 7.97
CA VAL A 92 -6.42 24.13 7.74
C VAL A 92 -5.07 24.64 8.24
N LEU A 93 -4.68 24.30 9.47
CA LEU A 93 -3.50 24.91 10.09
C LEU A 93 -2.19 24.22 9.69
N GLU A 94 -2.27 22.94 9.31
CA GLU A 94 -1.13 22.16 8.87
C GLU A 94 -1.05 22.08 7.35
N ASN A 95 -2.06 22.54 6.61
CA ASN A 95 -2.13 22.51 5.14
C ASN A 95 -2.13 21.08 4.55
N ASN A 96 -2.79 20.15 5.24
CA ASN A 96 -2.82 18.75 4.82
C ASN A 96 -3.81 18.55 3.65
N VAL A 97 -3.59 17.48 2.87
CA VAL A 97 -4.46 17.08 1.76
C VAL A 97 -4.89 15.63 1.94
N VAL A 98 -6.19 15.36 1.81
CA VAL A 98 -6.75 14.00 1.77
C VAL A 98 -7.53 13.84 0.47
N PHE A 99 -7.22 12.80 -0.31
CA PHE A 99 -7.93 12.51 -1.54
C PHE A 99 -8.01 11.01 -1.83
N GLY A 100 -9.08 10.60 -2.50
CA GLY A 100 -9.23 9.25 -3.04
C GLY A 100 -8.77 9.17 -4.50
N THR A 101 -8.28 8.00 -4.91
CA THR A 101 -8.00 7.71 -6.32
C THR A 101 -8.46 6.31 -6.69
N VAL A 102 -8.94 6.17 -7.92
CA VAL A 102 -9.33 4.88 -8.50
C VAL A 102 -8.90 4.83 -9.96
N ASN A 103 -8.49 3.64 -10.41
CA ASN A 103 -8.05 3.38 -11.77
C ASN A 103 -6.81 4.21 -12.21
N ALA A 104 -6.44 4.08 -13.49
CA ALA A 104 -5.33 4.73 -14.12
C ALA A 104 -5.58 4.91 -15.63
N ASN A 105 -4.97 5.94 -16.23
CA ASN A 105 -5.02 6.20 -17.67
C ASN A 105 -3.73 5.69 -18.35
N ARG A 106 -3.72 5.58 -19.68
CA ARG A 106 -2.62 5.04 -20.51
C ARG A 106 -1.23 5.52 -20.09
N ARG A 107 -1.08 6.82 -19.78
CA ARG A 107 0.21 7.39 -19.34
C ARG A 107 0.75 6.74 -18.06
N HIS A 108 -0.13 6.32 -17.14
CA HIS A 108 0.27 5.64 -15.91
C HIS A 108 0.74 4.21 -16.18
N TYR A 109 0.14 3.52 -17.16
CA TYR A 109 0.61 2.19 -17.59
C TYR A 109 2.01 2.27 -18.19
N GLN A 110 2.31 3.30 -18.99
CA GLN A 110 3.67 3.52 -19.50
C GLN A 110 4.66 3.76 -18.34
N MET A 111 4.30 4.64 -17.41
CA MET A 111 5.14 4.90 -16.22
C MET A 111 5.38 3.64 -15.39
N ALA A 112 4.38 2.77 -15.26
CA ALA A 112 4.52 1.49 -14.57
C ALA A 112 5.49 0.55 -15.31
N ALA A 113 5.34 0.41 -16.63
CA ALA A 113 6.27 -0.38 -17.44
C ALA A 113 7.72 0.12 -17.30
N ASP A 114 7.94 1.43 -17.37
CA ASP A 114 9.26 2.03 -17.20
C ASP A 114 9.83 1.79 -15.79
N ALA A 115 9.00 1.87 -14.76
CA ALA A 115 9.41 1.62 -13.38
C ALA A 115 9.76 0.14 -13.12
N LEU A 116 8.99 -0.78 -13.69
CA LEU A 116 9.25 -2.22 -13.62
C LEU A 116 10.51 -2.60 -14.39
N ALA A 117 10.74 -2.01 -15.57
CA ALA A 117 11.95 -2.25 -16.36
C ALA A 117 13.24 -1.81 -15.65
N ARG A 118 13.17 -0.77 -14.80
CA ARG A 118 14.32 -0.29 -14.00
C ARG A 118 14.52 -1.04 -12.68
N ALA A 119 13.52 -1.80 -12.22
CA ALA A 119 13.63 -2.52 -10.96
C ALA A 119 14.51 -3.77 -11.10
N ASP A 120 15.05 -4.24 -9.99
CA ASP A 120 15.77 -5.51 -9.93
C ASP A 120 14.81 -6.65 -10.31
N GLN A 121 15.18 -7.40 -11.37
CA GLN A 121 14.32 -8.45 -11.93
C GLN A 121 14.23 -9.68 -11.01
N HIS A 122 15.28 -9.97 -10.25
CA HIS A 122 15.27 -11.06 -9.27
C HIS A 122 14.35 -10.72 -8.09
N TRP A 123 14.42 -9.47 -7.60
CA TRP A 123 13.49 -8.95 -6.61
C TRP A 123 12.04 -8.94 -7.11
N LEU A 124 11.79 -8.45 -8.33
CA LEU A 124 10.45 -8.44 -8.93
C LEU A 124 9.85 -9.84 -9.04
N GLY A 125 10.66 -10.83 -9.43
CA GLY A 125 10.23 -12.23 -9.54
C GLY A 125 9.64 -12.77 -8.23
N ARG A 126 10.07 -12.27 -7.07
CA ARG A 126 9.57 -12.70 -5.75
C ARG A 126 8.18 -12.15 -5.42
N LEU A 127 7.69 -11.13 -6.13
CA LEU A 127 6.33 -10.63 -5.94
C LEU A 127 5.30 -11.63 -6.47
N ILE A 128 5.63 -12.37 -7.54
CA ILE A 128 4.79 -13.45 -8.07
C ILE A 128 5.08 -14.72 -7.28
N THR A 129 4.27 -14.98 -6.26
CA THR A 129 4.48 -16.08 -5.32
C THR A 129 3.94 -17.41 -5.83
N ARG A 130 2.98 -17.36 -6.75
CA ARG A 130 2.34 -18.54 -7.31
C ARG A 130 1.86 -18.29 -8.73
N THR A 131 2.20 -19.24 -9.60
CA THR A 131 1.75 -19.28 -10.99
C THR A 131 0.93 -20.55 -11.16
N VAL A 132 -0.31 -20.41 -11.62
CA VAL A 132 -1.26 -21.51 -11.79
C VAL A 132 -1.53 -21.68 -13.29
N PRO A 133 -1.50 -22.90 -13.84
CA PRO A 133 -1.82 -23.10 -15.26
C PRO A 133 -3.31 -22.88 -15.52
N LEU A 134 -3.67 -22.56 -16.77
CA LEU A 134 -5.05 -22.21 -17.14
C LEU A 134 -6.07 -23.30 -16.79
N GLU A 135 -5.70 -24.58 -16.90
CA GLU A 135 -6.57 -25.73 -16.59
C GLU A 135 -7.02 -25.74 -15.12
N HIS A 136 -6.21 -25.14 -14.24
CA HIS A 136 -6.42 -25.08 -12.79
C HIS A 136 -6.65 -23.67 -12.28
N TRP A 137 -7.06 -22.72 -13.15
CA TRP A 137 -7.18 -21.30 -12.81
C TRP A 137 -7.97 -21.01 -11.51
N GLY A 138 -8.95 -21.85 -11.16
CA GLY A 138 -9.74 -21.71 -9.93
C GLY A 138 -8.88 -21.72 -8.66
N GLU A 139 -7.77 -22.46 -8.65
CA GLU A 139 -6.82 -22.47 -7.54
C GLU A 139 -6.18 -21.09 -7.31
N ALA A 140 -6.09 -20.24 -8.34
CA ALA A 140 -5.53 -18.90 -8.21
C ALA A 140 -6.41 -17.97 -7.35
N LEU A 141 -7.70 -18.30 -7.19
CA LEU A 141 -8.64 -17.55 -6.34
C LEU A 141 -8.61 -18.01 -4.88
N GLU A 142 -8.04 -19.18 -4.59
CA GLU A 142 -7.90 -19.68 -3.22
C GLU A 142 -6.82 -18.89 -2.49
N HIS A 143 -7.17 -18.33 -1.33
CA HIS A 143 -6.18 -17.68 -0.48
C HIS A 143 -5.24 -18.72 0.14
N ARG A 144 -3.93 -18.59 -0.11
CA ARG A 144 -2.90 -19.41 0.56
C ARG A 144 -1.96 -18.50 1.36
N LYS A 145 -1.58 -18.95 2.55
CA LYS A 145 -0.66 -18.21 3.43
C LYS A 145 0.66 -17.98 2.69
N GLY A 146 1.11 -16.72 2.67
CA GLY A 146 2.35 -16.33 2.00
C GLY A 146 2.16 -15.84 0.56
N ASP A 147 0.95 -15.91 0.00
CA ASP A 147 0.68 -15.33 -1.31
C ASP A 147 0.82 -13.79 -1.28
N ILE A 148 1.46 -13.24 -2.32
CA ILE A 148 1.54 -11.79 -2.59
C ILE A 148 0.82 -11.49 -3.90
N LYS A 149 1.33 -12.01 -5.01
CA LYS A 149 0.66 -11.97 -6.32
C LYS A 149 0.58 -13.37 -6.89
N VAL A 150 -0.65 -13.83 -7.11
CA VAL A 150 -0.94 -15.06 -7.83
C VAL A 150 -1.31 -14.70 -9.27
N VAL A 151 -0.77 -15.46 -10.23
CA VAL A 151 -1.02 -15.26 -11.66
C VAL A 151 -1.47 -16.57 -12.31
N VAL A 152 -2.23 -16.45 -13.41
CA VAL A 152 -2.61 -17.57 -14.27
C VAL A 152 -1.73 -17.54 -15.51
N ASP A 153 -1.13 -18.68 -15.84
CA ASP A 153 -0.33 -18.86 -17.05
C ASP A 153 -1.20 -19.34 -18.20
N PHE A 154 -1.12 -18.63 -19.32
CA PHE A 154 -1.85 -18.93 -20.56
C PHE A 154 -0.98 -19.58 -21.62
N ARG A 155 0.31 -19.80 -21.32
CA ARG A 155 1.18 -20.57 -22.21
C ARG A 155 0.69 -22.02 -22.27
N PRO A 156 0.70 -22.64 -23.46
CA PRO A 156 0.27 -24.02 -23.66
C PRO A 156 1.24 -25.03 -23.02
#